data_AF-A0A3A8H9E0-F1
#
_entry.id   AF-A0A3A8H9E0-F1
#
_cell.length_a   1.000
_cell.length_b   1.000
_cell.length_c   1.000
_cell.angle_alpha   90.00
_cell.angle_beta   90.00
_cell.angle_gamma   90.00
#
_symmetry.space_group_name_H-M   'P 1'
#
loop_
_entity.id
_entity.type
_entity.pdbx_description
1 polymer ?
#
loop_
_entity_poly.entity_id
_entity_poly.type
_entity_poly.pdbx_seq_one_letter_code
_entity_poly.pdbx_strand_id
1 'polypeptide(L)'
;MQIANMCGMSKRLLLLLCVLTASVVHAETPSMPRDETWLMVGPLFSSSARGTGVGLEASLNIADDIHAFGVFGQAQRMEDSHTRLSAGVQASLLLLGLELGVMHETESRAHVATTGLQVTPYFSFIYGSVGLRLGIPLSAAEDPRPRYGFEGAVVLSLKLPVLLGGRTVARFPHL
;
A
#
# COMPACT_ATOMS: atom_id res chain seq x y z
N MET A 1 18.84 26.36 -22.50
CA MET A 1 18.56 24.97 -22.95
C MET A 1 19.75 24.11 -22.53
N GLN A 2 19.63 23.39 -21.42
CA GLN A 2 20.63 22.39 -21.00
C GLN A 2 19.92 21.33 -20.16
N ILE A 3 20.22 20.08 -20.51
CA ILE A 3 19.45 18.87 -20.30
C ILE A 3 19.50 18.42 -18.83
N ALA A 4 18.35 17.97 -18.34
CA ALA A 4 18.12 17.50 -16.98
C ALA A 4 19.10 16.40 -16.54
N ASN A 5 19.70 16.60 -15.38
CA ASN A 5 20.40 15.55 -14.61
C ASN A 5 19.36 14.59 -14.02
N MET A 6 18.95 13.59 -14.80
CA MET A 6 18.36 12.36 -14.27
C MET A 6 19.46 11.29 -14.18
N CYS A 7 20.24 11.29 -13.09
CA CYS A 7 21.09 10.14 -12.79
C CYS A 7 21.26 10.00 -11.28
N GLY A 8 20.43 9.15 -10.69
CA GLY A 8 20.46 8.86 -9.26
C GLY A 8 19.42 7.85 -8.80
N MET A 9 18.92 6.97 -9.67
CA MET A 9 18.17 5.81 -9.19
C MET A 9 19.17 4.84 -8.54
N SER A 10 19.06 4.69 -7.22
CA SER A 10 19.83 3.70 -6.45
C SER A 10 19.75 2.33 -7.13
N LYS A 11 20.89 1.66 -7.34
CA LYS A 11 20.97 0.32 -7.95
C LYS A 11 20.02 -0.69 -7.29
N ARG A 12 19.70 -0.49 -6.01
CA ARG A 12 18.74 -1.29 -5.24
C ARG A 12 17.30 -1.11 -5.73
N LEU A 13 16.92 0.10 -6.12
CA LEU A 13 15.59 0.42 -6.66
C LEU A 13 15.40 -0.22 -8.04
N LEU A 14 16.43 -0.20 -8.88
CA LEU A 14 16.42 -0.86 -10.18
C LEU A 14 16.31 -2.39 -10.03
N LEU A 15 17.06 -2.97 -9.09
CA LEU A 15 16.99 -4.40 -8.79
C LEU A 15 15.62 -4.81 -8.23
N LEU A 16 15.05 -4.02 -7.34
CA LEU A 16 13.70 -4.24 -6.80
C LEU A 16 12.65 -4.16 -7.92
N LEU A 17 12.76 -3.16 -8.80
CA LEU A 17 11.89 -3.00 -9.95
C LEU A 17 12.03 -4.20 -10.92
N CYS A 18 13.24 -4.66 -11.20
CA CYS A 18 13.49 -5.82 -12.05
C CYS A 18 12.97 -7.13 -11.45
N VAL A 19 13.10 -7.34 -10.14
CA VAL A 19 12.53 -8.52 -9.47
C VAL A 19 11.00 -8.47 -9.50
N LEU A 20 10.42 -7.31 -9.25
CA LEU A 20 8.97 -7.11 -9.29
C LEU A 20 8.39 -7.28 -10.71
N THR A 21 9.09 -6.82 -11.76
CA THR A 21 8.64 -6.98 -13.16
C THR A 21 8.91 -8.37 -13.71
N ALA A 22 9.99 -9.04 -13.32
CA ALA A 22 10.29 -10.41 -13.76
C ALA A 22 9.21 -11.41 -13.30
N SER A 23 8.58 -11.19 -12.14
CA SER A 23 7.45 -12.01 -11.68
C SER A 23 6.22 -11.90 -12.57
N VAL A 24 6.03 -10.79 -13.29
CA VAL A 24 4.86 -10.56 -14.18
C VAL A 24 4.98 -11.35 -15.48
N VAL A 25 6.20 -11.68 -15.91
CA VAL A 25 6.44 -12.38 -17.19
C VAL A 25 6.23 -13.90 -17.10
N HIS A 26 6.18 -14.48 -15.89
CA HIS A 26 6.09 -15.94 -15.70
C HIS A 26 4.70 -16.48 -15.33
N ALA A 27 3.64 -15.65 -15.39
CA ALA A 27 2.29 -16.14 -15.20
C ALA A 27 1.75 -16.75 -16.52
N GLU A 28 1.92 -18.06 -16.68
CA GLU A 28 1.21 -18.84 -17.71
C GLU A 28 -0.30 -18.59 -17.55
N THR A 29 -0.88 -17.92 -18.56
CA THR A 29 -2.32 -17.61 -18.73
C THR A 29 -3.13 -17.54 -17.43
N PRO A 30 -3.12 -16.40 -16.70
CA PRO A 30 -4.01 -16.24 -15.56
C PRO A 30 -5.45 -16.27 -16.10
N SER A 31 -6.20 -17.32 -15.79
CA SER A 31 -7.66 -17.26 -15.88
C SER A 31 -8.08 -16.09 -15.00
N MET A 32 -8.77 -15.10 -15.57
CA MET A 32 -9.20 -13.94 -14.79
C MET A 32 -10.10 -14.40 -13.63
N PRO A 33 -9.94 -13.83 -12.42
CA PRO A 33 -10.78 -14.15 -11.28
C PRO A 33 -12.26 -14.00 -11.63
N ARG A 34 -13.11 -14.91 -11.15
CA ARG A 34 -14.57 -14.79 -11.27
C ARG A 34 -15.21 -15.02 -9.92
N ASP A 35 -15.79 -13.96 -9.34
CA ASP A 35 -16.40 -13.97 -8.01
C ASP A 35 -15.47 -14.54 -6.92
N GLU A 36 -14.19 -14.16 -6.95
CA GLU A 36 -13.21 -14.66 -5.98
C GLU A 36 -13.03 -13.68 -4.82
N THR A 37 -13.02 -14.20 -3.61
CA THR A 37 -12.74 -13.43 -2.40
C THR A 37 -11.33 -13.73 -1.91
N TRP A 38 -10.49 -12.71 -1.87
CA TRP A 38 -9.08 -12.81 -1.51
C TRP A 38 -8.77 -12.02 -0.25
N LEU A 39 -8.20 -12.70 0.74
CA LEU A 39 -7.54 -12.06 1.87
C LEU A 39 -6.05 -11.93 1.54
N MET A 40 -5.55 -10.71 1.56
CA MET A 40 -4.15 -10.38 1.36
C MET A 40 -3.58 -9.87 2.66
N VAL A 41 -2.46 -10.43 3.13
CA VAL A 41 -1.77 -9.93 4.32
C VAL A 41 -0.28 -9.89 4.06
N GLY A 42 0.42 -8.88 4.56
CA GLY A 42 1.87 -8.90 4.61
C GLY A 42 2.50 -7.58 5.04
N PRO A 43 3.83 -7.47 4.90
CA PRO A 43 4.58 -6.33 5.42
C PRO A 43 4.38 -5.08 4.56
N LEU A 44 4.38 -3.95 5.25
CA LEU A 44 4.23 -2.62 4.69
C LEU A 44 5.46 -1.76 5.01
N PHE A 45 6.09 -1.20 3.98
CA PHE A 45 7.22 -0.29 4.11
C PHE A 45 6.83 1.07 3.55
N SER A 46 7.21 2.15 4.22
CA SER A 46 7.00 3.50 3.71
C SER A 46 8.24 4.37 3.87
N SER A 47 8.43 5.29 2.94
CA SER A 47 9.46 6.32 2.99
C SER A 47 8.86 7.67 2.64
N SER A 48 9.09 8.67 3.48
CA SER A 48 8.59 10.03 3.31
C SER A 48 9.67 11.05 3.70
N ALA A 49 9.39 12.34 3.49
CA ALA A 49 10.24 13.41 4.01
C ALA A 49 10.29 13.44 5.55
N ARG A 50 9.34 12.80 6.23
CA ARG A 50 9.26 12.69 7.69
C ARG A 50 9.93 11.42 8.24
N GLY A 51 10.57 10.63 7.38
CA GLY A 51 11.27 9.41 7.76
C GLY A 51 10.65 8.14 7.19
N THR A 52 11.11 7.02 7.73
CA THR A 52 10.72 5.68 7.28
C THR A 52 9.71 5.01 8.21
N GLY A 53 8.96 4.03 7.69
CA GLY A 53 7.98 3.28 8.44
C GLY A 53 7.94 1.81 8.04
N VAL A 54 7.71 0.94 9.01
CA VAL A 54 7.58 -0.51 8.84
C VAL A 54 6.33 -0.98 9.56
N GLY A 55 5.56 -1.86 8.93
CA GLY A 55 4.28 -2.29 9.46
C GLY A 55 3.68 -3.47 8.73
N LEU A 56 2.37 -3.59 8.86
CA LEU A 56 1.57 -4.62 8.25
C LEU A 56 0.38 -4.00 7.52
N GLU A 57 -0.03 -4.68 6.47
CA GLU A 57 -1.24 -4.39 5.72
C GLU A 57 -2.05 -5.66 5.57
N ALA A 58 -3.36 -5.54 5.76
CA ALA A 58 -4.33 -6.57 5.44
C ALA A 58 -5.40 -5.96 4.53
N SER A 59 -5.82 -6.69 3.49
CA SER A 59 -6.94 -6.29 2.66
C SER A 59 -7.81 -7.47 2.27
N LEU A 60 -9.12 -7.27 2.28
CA LEU A 60 -10.12 -8.24 1.84
C LEU A 60 -10.73 -7.72 0.54
N ASN A 61 -10.61 -8.49 -0.53
CA ASN A 61 -11.04 -8.09 -1.87
C ASN A 61 -12.03 -9.08 -2.44
N ILE A 62 -13.02 -8.56 -3.14
CA ILE A 62 -13.86 -9.29 -4.07
C ILE A 62 -13.36 -8.94 -5.47
N ALA A 63 -12.86 -9.93 -6.18
CA ALA A 63 -12.31 -9.81 -7.52
C ALA A 63 -13.30 -10.39 -8.55
N ASP A 64 -13.60 -9.58 -9.56
CA ASP A 64 -14.42 -9.95 -10.71
C ASP A 64 -13.76 -9.42 -11.99
N ASP A 65 -13.28 -10.35 -12.80
CA ASP A 65 -12.58 -10.10 -14.06
C ASP A 65 -11.34 -9.22 -13.86
N ILE A 66 -11.35 -8.01 -14.41
CA ILE A 66 -10.25 -7.03 -14.29
C ILE A 66 -10.41 -6.09 -13.10
N HIS A 67 -11.50 -6.20 -12.35
CA HIS A 67 -11.85 -5.31 -11.24
C HIS A 67 -11.68 -6.03 -9.91
N ALA A 68 -11.20 -5.31 -8.91
CA ALA A 68 -11.35 -5.76 -7.53
C ALA A 68 -11.81 -4.59 -6.66
N PHE A 69 -12.69 -4.88 -5.72
CA PHE A 69 -13.16 -3.93 -4.72
C PHE A 69 -13.04 -4.56 -3.34
N GLY A 70 -12.65 -3.78 -2.34
CA GLY A 70 -12.36 -4.31 -1.04
C GLY A 70 -12.21 -3.29 0.05
N VAL A 71 -11.81 -3.80 1.21
CA VAL A 71 -11.44 -3.02 2.38
C VAL A 71 -10.00 -3.31 2.75
N PHE A 72 -9.34 -2.34 3.36
CA PHE A 72 -7.97 -2.47 3.82
C PHE A 72 -7.82 -1.94 5.25
N GLY A 73 -6.79 -2.45 5.93
CA GLY A 73 -6.30 -1.96 7.20
C GLY A 73 -4.78 -1.99 7.21
N GLN A 74 -4.15 -0.92 7.67
CA GLN A 74 -2.71 -0.81 7.84
C GLN A 74 -2.37 -0.41 9.27
N ALA A 75 -1.29 -0.98 9.78
CA ALA A 75 -0.68 -0.55 11.03
C ALA A 75 0.83 -0.43 10.82
N GLN A 76 1.37 0.75 11.08
CA GLN A 76 2.76 1.08 10.81
C GLN A 76 3.42 1.76 11.99
N ARG A 77 4.65 1.35 12.29
CA ARG A 77 5.56 2.03 13.20
C ARG A 77 6.47 2.95 12.39
N MET A 78 6.49 4.23 12.76
CA MET A 78 7.33 5.25 12.13
C MET A 78 8.61 5.45 12.94
N GLU A 79 9.66 5.96 12.28
CA GLU A 79 11.00 6.18 12.85
C GLU A 79 10.99 7.02 14.13
N ASP A 80 10.14 8.06 14.18
CA ASP A 80 9.94 8.93 15.35
C ASP A 80 9.15 8.29 16.50
N SER A 81 9.05 6.95 16.52
CA SER A 81 8.38 6.18 17.57
C SER A 81 6.89 6.46 17.73
N HIS A 82 6.22 6.99 16.70
CA HIS A 82 4.77 7.00 16.63
C HIS A 82 4.26 5.87 15.76
N THR A 83 3.02 5.49 16.01
CA THR A 83 2.28 4.51 15.22
C THR A 83 1.27 5.23 14.34
N ARG A 84 1.14 4.78 13.11
CA ARG A 84 0.11 5.17 12.17
C ARG A 84 -0.82 3.99 11.93
N LEU A 85 -2.11 4.22 12.09
CA LEU A 85 -3.16 3.27 11.76
C LEU A 85 -3.97 3.83 10.60
N SER A 86 -4.40 3.00 9.67
CA SER A 86 -5.37 3.41 8.66
C SER A 86 -6.31 2.27 8.31
N ALA A 87 -7.51 2.63 7.90
CA ALA A 87 -8.49 1.69 7.40
C ALA A 87 -9.41 2.38 6.41
N GLY A 88 -9.91 1.62 5.43
CA GLY A 88 -10.78 2.17 4.41
C GLY A 88 -11.16 1.19 3.34
N VAL A 89 -11.51 1.74 2.18
CA VAL A 89 -11.88 1.01 0.99
C VAL A 89 -10.77 1.06 -0.04
N GLN A 90 -10.67 0.02 -0.86
CA GLN A 90 -9.76 -0.02 -1.99
C GLN A 90 -10.45 -0.54 -3.23
N ALA A 91 -10.01 -0.06 -4.38
CA ALA A 91 -10.45 -0.56 -5.68
C ALA A 91 -9.26 -0.67 -6.62
N SER A 92 -9.25 -1.69 -7.47
CA SER A 92 -8.26 -1.85 -8.53
C SER A 92 -8.90 -2.19 -9.87
N LEU A 93 -8.27 -1.69 -10.92
CA LEU A 93 -8.49 -2.00 -12.32
C LEU A 93 -7.16 -2.51 -12.89
N LEU A 94 -7.10 -3.80 -13.23
CA LEU A 94 -5.88 -4.48 -13.66
C LEU A 94 -4.73 -4.29 -12.64
N LEU A 95 -3.71 -3.51 -13.01
CA LEU A 95 -2.52 -3.23 -12.20
C LEU A 95 -2.62 -1.88 -11.47
N LEU A 96 -3.63 -1.06 -11.72
CA LEU A 96 -3.77 0.25 -11.10
C LEU A 96 -4.86 0.18 -10.04
N GLY A 97 -4.61 0.72 -8.86
CA GLY A 97 -5.60 0.82 -7.82
C GLY A 97 -5.52 2.08 -7.00
N LEU A 98 -6.49 2.22 -6.11
CA LEU A 98 -6.67 3.36 -5.24
C LEU A 98 -7.17 2.88 -3.88
N GLU A 99 -6.48 3.29 -2.81
CA GLU A 99 -6.98 3.19 -1.44
C GLU A 99 -7.49 4.55 -0.97
N LEU A 100 -8.66 4.56 -0.34
CA LEU A 100 -9.25 5.72 0.31
C LEU A 100 -9.66 5.32 1.73
N GLY A 101 -9.13 6.03 2.73
CA GLY A 101 -9.40 5.66 4.11
C GLY A 101 -9.20 6.77 5.11
N VAL A 102 -9.50 6.45 6.36
CA VAL A 102 -9.17 7.28 7.51
C VAL A 102 -7.81 6.83 8.02
N MET A 103 -6.95 7.79 8.34
CA MET A 103 -5.69 7.56 9.03
C MET A 103 -5.72 8.17 10.43
N HIS A 104 -5.00 7.55 11.35
CA HIS A 104 -4.77 8.06 12.68
C HIS A 104 -3.28 7.90 13.02
N GLU A 105 -2.61 9.01 13.28
CA GLU A 105 -1.24 9.06 13.80
C GLU A 105 -1.32 9.27 15.31
N THR A 106 -0.76 8.33 16.07
CA THR A 106 -0.65 8.43 17.54
C THR A 106 0.31 9.55 17.94
N GLU A 107 0.22 9.99 19.19
CA GLU A 107 1.10 11.05 19.69
C GLU A 107 2.58 10.64 19.68
N SER A 108 3.43 11.65 19.54
CA SER A 108 4.88 11.54 19.72
C SER A 108 5.39 12.64 20.65
N ARG A 109 6.69 12.64 20.92
CA ARG A 109 7.33 13.73 21.68
C ARG A 109 7.18 15.09 21.01
N ALA A 110 7.11 15.12 19.68
CA ALA A 110 7.08 16.35 18.89
C ALA A 110 5.68 16.72 18.38
N HIS A 111 4.75 15.77 18.32
CA HIS A 111 3.44 15.98 17.67
C HIS A 111 2.29 15.37 18.46
N VAL A 112 1.12 15.99 18.34
CA VAL A 112 -0.12 15.49 18.93
C VAL A 112 -0.76 14.42 18.05
N ALA A 113 -1.57 13.56 18.67
CA ALA A 113 -2.35 12.58 17.92
C ALA A 113 -3.22 13.28 16.87
N THR A 114 -3.17 12.80 15.62
CA THR A 114 -3.79 13.47 14.47
C THR A 114 -4.58 12.45 13.65
N THR A 115 -5.83 12.77 13.35
CA THR A 115 -6.71 11.98 12.48
C THR A 115 -6.87 12.70 11.15
N GLY A 116 -6.84 11.95 10.05
CA GLY A 116 -6.90 12.51 8.72
C GLY A 116 -7.43 11.54 7.67
N LEU A 117 -7.32 11.96 6.43
CA LEU A 117 -7.63 11.14 5.26
C LEU A 117 -6.34 10.57 4.67
N GLN A 118 -6.46 9.33 4.20
CA GLN A 118 -5.46 8.65 3.40
C GLN A 118 -5.99 8.47 1.98
N VAL A 119 -5.17 8.88 1.01
CA VAL A 119 -5.40 8.63 -0.41
C VAL A 119 -4.14 7.99 -0.98
N THR A 120 -4.25 6.78 -1.53
CA THR A 120 -3.09 6.03 -2.03
C THR A 120 -3.37 5.44 -3.39
N PRO A 121 -3.10 6.15 -4.50
CA PRO A 121 -2.94 5.51 -5.80
C PRO A 121 -1.77 4.52 -5.74
N TYR A 122 -1.96 3.31 -6.24
CA TYR A 122 -0.95 2.26 -6.25
C TYR A 122 -0.92 1.47 -7.56
N PHE A 123 0.24 0.91 -7.84
CA PHE A 123 0.43 -0.13 -8.84
C PHE A 123 0.55 -1.48 -8.14
N SER A 124 -0.33 -2.42 -8.46
CA SER A 124 -0.30 -3.80 -7.95
C SER A 124 0.52 -4.71 -8.86
N PHE A 125 1.15 -5.68 -8.22
CA PHE A 125 1.85 -6.83 -8.79
C PHE A 125 1.28 -8.08 -8.13
N ILE A 126 1.67 -9.27 -8.63
CA ILE A 126 1.15 -10.56 -8.15
C ILE A 126 1.28 -10.71 -6.62
N TYR A 127 2.40 -10.26 -6.04
CA TYR A 127 2.73 -10.43 -4.62
C TYR A 127 2.83 -9.13 -3.83
N GLY A 128 2.27 -8.02 -4.33
CA GLY A 128 2.40 -6.74 -3.63
C GLY A 128 1.93 -5.53 -4.42
N SER A 129 2.25 -4.34 -3.90
CA SER A 129 1.98 -3.07 -4.57
C SER A 129 3.03 -2.02 -4.22
N VAL A 130 3.18 -1.04 -5.10
CA VAL A 130 3.92 0.19 -4.85
C VAL A 130 2.95 1.36 -5.04
N GLY A 131 2.85 2.25 -4.06
CA GLY A 131 1.91 3.37 -4.10
C GLY A 131 2.50 4.68 -3.60
N LEU A 132 1.81 5.76 -3.93
CA LEU A 132 2.05 7.09 -3.38
C LEU A 132 0.95 7.38 -2.36
N ARG A 133 1.27 7.34 -1.08
CA ARG A 133 0.32 7.62 0.00
C ARG A 133 0.34 9.10 0.35
N LEU A 134 -0.83 9.72 0.30
CA LEU A 134 -1.08 11.09 0.72
C LEU A 134 -1.86 11.08 2.04
N GLY A 135 -1.34 11.74 3.06
CA GLY A 135 -1.99 11.95 4.35
C GLY A 135 -2.45 13.41 4.48
N ILE A 136 -3.76 13.63 4.61
CA ILE A 136 -4.37 14.95 4.78
C ILE A 136 -4.88 15.07 6.22
N PRO A 137 -4.25 15.87 7.09
CA PRO A 137 -4.70 16.01 8.47
C PRO A 137 -6.03 16.77 8.54
N LEU A 138 -7.02 16.22 9.26
CA LEU A 138 -8.34 16.83 9.43
C LEU A 138 -8.55 17.34 10.84
N SER A 139 -8.21 16.53 11.84
CA SER A 139 -8.44 16.82 13.25
C SER A 139 -7.25 16.39 14.10
N ALA A 140 -7.06 17.03 15.24
CA ALA A 140 -5.99 16.75 16.18
C ALA A 140 -6.49 16.89 17.61
N ALA A 141 -5.85 16.18 18.55
CA ALA A 141 -6.14 16.35 19.97
C ALA A 141 -5.78 17.77 20.45
N GLU A 142 -6.47 18.27 21.47
CA GLU A 142 -6.16 19.56 22.11
C GLU A 142 -4.90 19.43 22.97
N ASP A 143 -3.77 19.92 22.45
CA ASP A 143 -2.49 19.93 23.15
C ASP A 143 -1.57 21.03 22.55
N PRO A 144 -0.64 21.62 23.33
CA PRO A 144 0.24 22.70 22.85
C PRO A 144 1.20 22.28 21.72
N ARG A 145 1.49 20.99 21.56
CA ARG A 145 2.35 20.46 20.50
C ARG A 145 1.65 20.62 19.13
N PRO A 146 2.41 20.79 18.03
CA PRO A 146 1.81 20.87 16.71
C PRO A 146 1.18 19.53 16.29
N ARG A 147 0.12 19.60 15.47
CA ARG A 147 -0.43 18.43 14.78
C ARG A 147 0.49 17.95 13.67
N TYR A 148 0.31 16.71 13.25
CA TYR A 148 0.96 16.21 12.05
C TYR A 148 0.47 16.98 10.81
N GLY A 149 1.41 17.39 9.96
CA GLY A 149 1.13 18.09 8.70
C GLY A 149 0.76 17.15 7.55
N PHE A 150 0.59 17.73 6.36
CA PHE A 150 0.43 16.96 5.12
C PHE A 150 1.64 16.04 4.90
N GLU A 151 1.39 14.82 4.41
CA GLU A 151 2.43 13.85 4.11
C GLU A 151 2.26 13.27 2.71
N GLY A 152 3.36 13.20 1.95
CA GLY A 152 3.50 12.29 0.81
C GLY A 152 4.55 11.23 1.12
N ALA A 153 4.19 9.96 0.95
CA ALA A 153 5.09 8.82 1.18
C ALA A 153 5.04 7.84 0.02
N VAL A 154 6.18 7.28 -0.36
CA VAL A 154 6.23 6.08 -1.20
C VAL A 154 6.02 4.87 -0.31
N VAL A 155 5.12 3.99 -0.70
CA VAL A 155 4.72 2.82 0.06
C VAL A 155 4.95 1.57 -0.77
N LEU A 156 5.55 0.55 -0.16
CA LEU A 156 5.72 -0.79 -0.72
C LEU A 156 4.99 -1.76 0.20
N SER A 157 4.00 -2.46 -0.34
CA SER A 157 3.27 -3.51 0.34
C SER A 157 3.62 -4.85 -0.29
N LEU A 158 4.04 -5.83 0.49
CA LEU A 158 4.12 -7.21 0.02
C LEU A 158 2.92 -7.97 0.58
N LYS A 159 2.24 -8.72 -0.27
CA LYS A 159 0.96 -9.35 0.05
C LYS A 159 1.00 -10.82 -0.30
N LEU A 160 0.71 -11.66 0.68
CA LEU A 160 0.44 -13.08 0.46
C LEU A 160 -1.06 -13.26 0.18
N PRO A 161 -1.43 -13.76 -1.01
CA PRO A 161 -2.83 -14.03 -1.34
C PRO A 161 -3.34 -15.32 -0.69
N VAL A 162 -4.47 -15.22 0.00
CA VAL A 162 -5.22 -16.35 0.55
C VAL A 162 -6.64 -16.31 -0.03
N LEU A 163 -6.99 -17.32 -0.83
CA LEU A 163 -8.34 -17.47 -1.35
C LEU A 163 -9.28 -17.91 -0.22
N LEU A 164 -10.31 -17.11 0.04
CA LEU A 164 -11.33 -17.40 1.07
C LEU A 164 -12.60 -18.02 0.49
N GLY A 165 -12.91 -17.76 -0.79
CA GLY A 165 -14.10 -18.31 -1.45
C GLY A 165 -14.19 -17.88 -2.91
N GLY A 166 -14.93 -18.64 -3.72
CA GLY A 166 -15.10 -18.41 -5.16
C GLY A 166 -14.97 -19.69 -5.98
N ARG A 167 -15.27 -19.62 -7.28
CA ARG A 167 -15.06 -20.72 -8.23
C ARG A 167 -13.74 -20.52 -8.95
N THR A 168 -12.65 -21.06 -8.38
CA THR A 168 -11.35 -21.04 -9.05
C THR A 168 -11.42 -21.88 -10.33
N VAL A 169 -11.22 -21.26 -11.49
CA VAL A 169 -11.18 -21.99 -12.78
C VAL A 169 -9.79 -22.59 -13.03
N ALA A 170 -8.76 -22.19 -12.28
CA ALA A 170 -7.42 -22.79 -12.37
C ALA A 170 -6.82 -23.10 -11.01
N ARG A 171 -6.49 -24.39 -10.78
CA ARG A 171 -5.59 -24.82 -9.71
C ARG A 171 -4.27 -24.04 -9.84
N PHE A 172 -3.88 -23.30 -8.81
CA PHE A 172 -2.46 -22.98 -8.63
C PHE A 172 -1.68 -24.30 -8.61
N PRO A 173 -0.64 -24.49 -9.42
CA PRO A 173 0.25 -25.61 -9.24
C PRO A 173 0.89 -25.45 -7.87
N HIS A 174 0.65 -26.42 -7.00
CA HIS A 174 1.38 -26.60 -5.77
C HIS A 174 2.89 -26.62 -6.11
N LEU A 175 3.69 -25.93 -5.30
CA LEU A 175 5.14 -26.10 -5.23
C LEU A 175 5.54 -27.58 -5.22
#